data_AF-U2GIP6-F1
#
_entry.id   AF-U2GIP6-F1
#
_cell.length_a   1.000
_cell.length_b   1.000
_cell.length_c   1.000
_cell.angle_alpha   90.00
_cell.angle_beta   90.00
_cell.angle_gamma   90.00
#
_symmetry.space_group_name_H-M   'P 1'
#
loop_
_entity.id
_entity.type
_entity.pdbx_description
1 polymer ?
#
loop_
_entity_poly.entity_id
_entity_poly.type
_entity_poly.pdbx_seq_one_letter_code
_entity_poly.pdbx_strand_id
1 'polypeptide(L)'
;MQEAMDKFLSDPCQQNEINLISALKKATFFAPVLLNQALAKPDGGVVYEEEGSNIKFILLEDESEKLSYFPAFTSKKSMKLWRNDSEQESIEIGLKEYLAMLKESSYAGVVVDAFSYDFVLKRELIEKILD
;
A
#
# COMPACT_ATOMS: atom_id res chain seq x y z
N MET A 1 12.74 7.48 -2.65
CA MET A 1 11.31 7.83 -2.53
C MET A 1 11.15 9.04 -1.62
N GLN A 2 11.38 8.93 -0.31
CA GLN A 2 11.16 10.01 0.67
C GLN A 2 11.74 11.36 0.24
N GLU A 3 13.02 11.43 -0.16
CA GLU A 3 13.64 12.68 -0.64
C GLU A 3 12.90 13.32 -1.83
N ALA A 4 12.42 12.51 -2.78
CA ALA A 4 11.68 13.02 -3.95
C ALA A 4 10.30 13.53 -3.53
N MET A 5 9.66 12.90 -2.54
CA MET A 5 8.41 13.37 -1.96
C MET A 5 8.60 14.69 -1.21
N ASP A 6 9.61 14.76 -0.33
CA ASP A 6 9.91 15.97 0.44
C ASP A 6 10.18 17.16 -0.49
N LYS A 7 10.99 16.96 -1.54
CA LYS A 7 11.30 17.99 -2.54
C LYS A 7 10.07 18.43 -3.32
N PHE A 8 9.22 17.50 -3.76
CA PHE A 8 8.00 17.83 -4.49
C PHE A 8 6.98 18.59 -3.61
N LEU A 9 6.78 18.15 -2.36
CA LEU A 9 5.85 18.79 -1.43
C LEU A 9 6.31 20.19 -1.00
N SER A 10 7.62 20.42 -0.92
CA SER A 10 8.21 21.72 -0.58
C SER A 10 8.31 22.69 -1.77
N ASP A 11 8.61 22.18 -2.97
CA ASP A 11 8.69 22.95 -4.21
C ASP A 11 8.12 22.12 -5.40
N PRO A 12 6.84 22.28 -5.74
CA PRO A 12 6.18 21.51 -6.79
C PRO A 12 6.52 22.05 -8.20
N CYS A 13 7.80 22.18 -8.51
CA CYS A 13 8.27 22.53 -9.84
C CYS A 13 8.30 21.30 -10.76
N GLN A 14 8.31 21.54 -12.08
CA GLN A 14 8.30 20.48 -13.10
C GLN A 14 9.44 19.46 -12.91
N GLN A 15 10.62 19.92 -12.49
CA GLN A 15 11.75 19.03 -12.26
C GLN A 15 11.52 18.10 -11.06
N ASN A 16 10.94 18.61 -9.97
CA ASN A 16 10.64 17.81 -8.79
C ASN A 16 9.49 16.83 -9.05
N GLU A 17 8.50 17.21 -9.87
CA GLU A 17 7.45 16.30 -10.34
C GLU A 17 8.04 15.14 -11.16
N ILE A 18 8.90 15.43 -12.14
CA ILE A 18 9.59 14.39 -12.93
C ILE A 18 10.41 13.45 -12.03
N ASN A 19 11.11 14.01 -11.04
CA ASN A 19 11.89 13.23 -10.08
C ASN A 19 10.98 12.33 -9.23
N LEU A 20 9.85 12.83 -8.76
CA LEU A 20 8.87 12.05 -8.00
C LEU A 20 8.27 10.93 -8.84
N ILE A 21 7.84 11.21 -10.08
CA ILE A 21 7.31 10.19 -11.00
C ILE A 21 8.36 9.09 -11.24
N SER A 22 9.61 9.45 -11.48
CA SER A 22 10.71 8.48 -11.66
C SER A 22 10.94 7.63 -10.41
N ALA A 23 10.83 8.24 -9.22
CA ALA A 23 10.94 7.53 -7.94
C ALA A 23 9.75 6.58 -7.72
N LEU A 24 8.52 7.00 -8.03
CA LEU A 24 7.31 6.19 -7.90
C LEU A 24 7.34 4.97 -8.83
N LYS A 25 7.81 5.12 -10.08
CA LYS A 25 7.97 4.02 -11.05
C LYS A 25 8.87 2.89 -10.53
N LYS A 26 9.88 3.22 -9.72
CA LYS A 26 10.92 2.30 -9.25
C LYS A 26 10.73 1.88 -7.80
N ALA A 27 9.75 2.46 -7.10
CA ALA A 27 9.55 2.21 -5.69
C ALA A 27 8.92 0.84 -5.45
N THR A 28 9.42 0.17 -4.42
CA THR A 28 8.74 -0.93 -3.75
C THR A 28 8.22 -0.40 -2.41
N PHE A 29 6.95 -0.64 -2.13
CA PHE A 29 6.30 -0.22 -0.90
C PHE A 29 6.04 -1.41 0.01
N PHE A 30 5.89 -1.14 1.29
CA PHE A 30 5.39 -2.09 2.28
C PHE A 30 3.88 -1.93 2.39
N ALA A 31 3.14 -2.94 1.95
CA ALA A 31 1.70 -3.04 2.17
C ALA A 31 1.46 -3.80 3.49
N PRO A 32 0.68 -3.24 4.42
CA PRO A 32 0.34 -3.89 5.68
C PRO A 32 -0.67 -5.01 5.44
N VAL A 33 -0.40 -6.19 6.00
CA VAL A 33 -1.26 -7.37 5.86
C VAL A 33 -1.41 -8.11 7.18
N LEU A 34 -2.50 -8.86 7.30
CA LEU A 34 -2.66 -9.91 8.30
C LEU A 34 -2.45 -11.25 7.62
N LEU A 35 -1.61 -12.10 8.21
CA LEU A 35 -1.44 -13.49 7.79
C LEU A 35 -2.33 -14.35 8.68
N ASN A 36 -3.33 -15.03 8.11
CA ASN A 36 -4.06 -16.02 8.91
C ASN A 36 -3.16 -17.25 9.11
N GLN A 37 -2.90 -17.60 10.37
CA GLN A 37 -2.29 -18.89 10.71
C GLN A 37 -3.24 -20.02 10.34
N ALA A 38 -2.69 -21.16 9.91
CA ALA A 38 -3.47 -22.36 9.59
C ALA A 38 -4.41 -22.72 10.74
N LEU A 39 -5.69 -22.98 10.43
CA LEU A 39 -6.65 -23.45 11.41
C LEU A 39 -6.28 -24.90 11.78
N ALA A 40 -5.95 -25.14 13.06
CA ALA A 40 -5.83 -26.49 13.58
C ALA A 40 -7.22 -27.11 13.71
N LYS A 41 -7.44 -28.28 13.11
CA LYS A 41 -8.66 -29.05 13.37
C LYS A 41 -8.63 -29.59 14.81
N PRO A 42 -9.81 -29.84 15.41
CA PRO A 42 -9.91 -30.47 16.74
C PRO A 42 -9.37 -31.91 16.80
N ASP A 43 -9.01 -32.52 15.66
CA ASP A 43 -8.36 -33.84 15.56
C ASP A 43 -6.82 -33.78 15.52
N GLY A 44 -6.23 -32.58 15.62
CA GLY A 44 -4.77 -32.37 15.56
C GLY A 44 -4.20 -32.33 14.14
N GLY A 45 -5.04 -32.39 13.10
CA GLY A 45 -4.64 -32.18 11.72
C GLY A 45 -4.50 -30.68 11.39
N VAL A 46 -3.40 -30.30 10.74
CA VAL A 46 -3.27 -28.97 10.12
C VAL A 46 -4.00 -29.01 8.77
N VAL A 47 -4.99 -28.14 8.57
CA VAL A 47 -5.59 -27.93 7.26
C VAL A 47 -4.99 -26.69 6.65
N TYR A 48 -4.38 -26.85 5.49
CA TYR A 48 -4.11 -25.74 4.57
C TYR A 48 -5.32 -25.68 3.64
N GLU A 49 -6.03 -24.55 3.59
CA GLU A 49 -6.98 -24.32 2.50
C GLU A 49 -6.17 -24.31 1.18
N GLU A 50 -6.69 -25.02 0.17
CA GLU A 50 -6.01 -25.20 -1.11
C GLU A 50 -5.74 -23.84 -1.78
N GLU A 51 -4.46 -23.60 -2.09
CA GLU A 51 -3.93 -22.63 -3.04
C GLU A 51 -4.58 -21.24 -3.07
N GLY A 52 -4.41 -20.51 -1.96
CA GLY A 52 -4.50 -19.06 -1.93
C GLY A 52 -3.71 -18.58 -0.73
N SER A 53 -2.71 -17.72 -0.94
CA SER A 53 -1.99 -17.13 0.18
C SER A 53 -3.01 -16.42 1.09
N ASN A 54 -3.14 -16.84 2.35
CA ASN A 54 -4.07 -16.32 3.36
C ASN A 54 -3.71 -14.89 3.83
N ILE A 55 -3.44 -14.01 2.88
CA ILE A 55 -3.00 -12.64 3.06
C ILE A 55 -4.24 -11.74 2.99
N LYS A 56 -4.57 -11.10 4.11
CA LYS A 56 -5.59 -10.07 4.15
C LYS A 56 -4.93 -8.70 4.19
N PHE A 57 -5.17 -7.87 3.17
CA PHE A 57 -4.74 -6.47 3.18
C PHE A 57 -5.46 -5.69 4.26
N ILE A 58 -4.70 -4.90 5.00
CA ILE A 58 -5.25 -3.90 5.91
C ILE A 58 -5.48 -2.63 5.09
N LEU A 59 -6.71 -2.12 5.09
CA LEU A 59 -7.12 -0.95 4.32
C LEU A 59 -7.18 0.31 5.19
N LEU A 60 -7.12 1.46 4.52
CA LEU A 60 -7.49 2.76 5.08
C LEU A 60 -8.94 3.05 4.74
N GLU A 61 -9.74 3.48 5.71
CA GLU A 61 -11.14 3.83 5.51
C GLU A 61 -11.33 5.31 5.82
N ASP A 62 -11.93 6.03 4.87
CA ASP A 62 -12.48 7.36 5.09
C ASP A 62 -13.96 7.20 5.43
N GLU A 63 -14.29 7.31 6.71
CA GLU A 63 -15.68 7.16 7.19
C GLU A 63 -16.61 8.26 6.65
N SER A 64 -16.07 9.44 6.33
CA SER A 64 -16.85 10.59 5.90
C SER A 64 -17.31 10.43 4.45
N GLU A 65 -16.42 9.98 3.57
CA GLU A 65 -16.70 9.75 2.15
C GLU A 65 -17.12 8.30 1.86
N LYS A 66 -17.02 7.41 2.86
CA LYS A 66 -17.23 5.95 2.72
C LYS A 66 -16.34 5.34 1.63
N LEU A 67 -15.10 5.82 1.57
CA LEU A 67 -14.08 5.34 0.62
C LEU A 67 -13.07 4.48 1.35
N SER A 68 -12.53 3.50 0.64
CA SER A 68 -11.42 2.68 1.13
C SER A 68 -10.22 2.82 0.20
N TYR A 69 -9.03 2.78 0.78
CA TYR A 69 -7.77 2.94 0.08
C TYR A 69 -6.78 1.86 0.50
N PHE A 70 -5.86 1.53 -0.41
CA PHE A 70 -4.68 0.75 -0.05
C PHE A 70 -3.63 1.65 0.61
N PRO A 71 -3.15 1.34 1.81
CA PRO A 71 -1.95 1.97 2.36
C PRO A 71 -0.68 1.43 1.69
N ALA A 72 0.24 2.33 1.34
CA ALA A 72 1.57 1.99 0.82
C ALA A 72 2.65 2.74 1.59
N PHE A 73 3.54 2.02 2.27
CA PHE A 73 4.58 2.65 3.09
C PHE A 73 5.95 2.58 2.44
N THR A 74 6.74 3.63 2.51
CA THR A 74 8.11 3.61 1.95
C THR A 74 9.11 2.95 2.88
N SER A 75 8.72 2.71 4.13
CA SER A 75 9.52 2.01 5.11
C SER A 75 8.62 1.30 6.13
N LYS A 76 9.11 0.20 6.70
CA LYS A 76 8.46 -0.45 7.85
C LYS A 76 8.32 0.50 9.05
N LYS A 77 9.21 1.49 9.18
CA LYS A 77 9.11 2.52 10.22
C LYS A 77 7.86 3.39 10.01
N SER A 78 7.64 3.91 8.80
CA SER A 78 6.44 4.68 8.45
C SER A 78 5.16 3.87 8.69
N MET A 79 5.17 2.58 8.30
CA MET A 79 4.06 1.66 8.56
C MET A 79 3.77 1.50 10.06
N LYS A 80 4.80 1.31 10.89
CA LYS A 80 4.65 1.18 12.35
C LYS A 80 4.20 2.47 13.04
N LEU A 81 4.52 3.64 12.47
CA LEU A 81 4.00 4.92 12.96
C LEU A 81 2.49 5.04 12.73
N TRP A 82 2.01 4.54 11.59
CA TRP A 82 0.58 4.49 11.31
C TRP A 82 -0.15 3.46 12.18
N ARG A 83 0.37 2.23 12.23
CA ARG A 83 -0.19 1.15 13.06
C ARG A 83 0.91 0.24 13.58
N ASN A 84 0.98 0.13 14.91
CA ASN A 84 1.92 -0.74 15.61
C ASN A 84 1.20 -1.93 16.24
N ASP A 85 0.82 -2.88 15.41
CA ASP A 85 0.11 -4.11 15.79
C ASP A 85 1.09 -5.30 15.69
N SER A 86 1.07 -6.21 16.67
CA SER A 86 1.97 -7.37 16.72
C SER A 86 1.64 -8.43 15.68
N GLU A 87 0.40 -8.47 15.18
CA GLU A 87 -0.05 -9.43 14.16
C GLU A 87 0.09 -8.87 12.74
N GLN A 88 0.47 -7.60 12.61
CA GLN A 88 0.67 -6.95 11.32
C GLN A 88 2.02 -7.35 10.71
N GLU A 89 1.93 -7.95 9.54
CA GLU A 89 3.06 -8.20 8.66
C GLU A 89 3.08 -7.20 7.50
N SER A 90 4.13 -7.27 6.68
CA SER A 90 4.25 -6.46 5.48
C SER A 90 4.67 -7.30 4.29
N ILE A 91 4.05 -7.06 3.14
CA ILE A 91 4.55 -7.55 1.85
C ILE A 91 5.04 -6.39 0.99
N GLU A 92 6.01 -6.70 0.14
CA GLU A 92 6.60 -5.75 -0.80
C GLU A 92 5.78 -5.69 -2.09
N ILE A 93 5.28 -4.50 -2.44
CA ILE A 93 4.38 -4.28 -3.57
C ILE A 93 4.83 -3.05 -4.36
N GLY A 94 4.90 -3.19 -5.68
CA GLY A 94 5.18 -2.08 -6.60
C GLY A 94 3.90 -1.41 -7.09
N LEU A 95 4.07 -0.30 -7.81
CA LEU A 95 2.95 0.48 -8.31
C LEU A 95 2.12 -0.27 -9.38
N LYS A 96 2.74 -1.20 -10.12
CA LYS A 96 2.06 -2.04 -11.12
C LYS A 96 1.08 -3.01 -10.45
N GLU A 97 1.50 -3.63 -9.35
CA GLU A 97 0.68 -4.55 -8.58
C GLU A 97 -0.48 -3.80 -7.90
N TYR A 98 -0.24 -2.60 -7.36
CA TYR A 98 -1.33 -1.75 -6.88
C TYR A 98 -2.33 -1.39 -7.98
N LEU A 99 -1.87 -1.08 -9.19
CA LEU A 99 -2.76 -0.82 -10.31
C LEU A 99 -3.62 -2.05 -10.64
N ALA A 100 -3.03 -3.25 -10.64
CA ALA A 100 -3.77 -4.48 -10.85
C ALA A 100 -4.84 -4.70 -9.77
N MET A 101 -4.50 -4.52 -8.49
CA MET A 101 -5.46 -4.64 -7.38
C MET A 101 -6.57 -3.58 -7.44
N LEU A 102 -6.25 -2.34 -7.85
CA LEU A 102 -7.25 -1.28 -8.03
C LEU A 102 -8.19 -1.54 -9.21
N LYS A 103 -7.76 -2.28 -10.24
CA LYS A 103 -8.64 -2.66 -11.36
C LYS A 103 -9.67 -3.71 -10.95
N GLU A 104 -9.33 -4.56 -9.98
CA GLU A 104 -10.18 -5.64 -9.47
C GLU A 104 -10.96 -5.26 -8.19
N SER A 105 -10.89 -4.01 -7.74
CA SER A 105 -11.54 -3.55 -6.50
C SER A 105 -12.33 -2.26 -6.70
N SER A 106 -13.13 -1.89 -5.70
CA SER A 106 -13.86 -0.61 -5.64
C SER A 106 -13.12 0.47 -4.84
N TYR A 107 -11.83 0.25 -4.54
CA TYR A 107 -11.06 1.16 -3.70
C TYR A 107 -10.65 2.42 -4.45
N ALA A 108 -10.61 3.55 -3.75
CA ALA A 108 -10.47 4.87 -4.34
C ALA A 108 -9.02 5.20 -4.77
N GLY A 109 -8.03 4.47 -4.24
CA GLY A 109 -6.63 4.64 -4.63
C GLY A 109 -5.65 4.04 -3.62
N VAL A 110 -4.41 4.50 -3.73
CA VAL A 110 -3.31 4.17 -2.81
C VAL A 110 -2.91 5.42 -2.04
N VAL A 111 -2.75 5.32 -0.72
CA VAL A 111 -2.24 6.41 0.12
C VAL A 111 -0.79 6.10 0.50
N VAL A 112 0.14 6.96 0.08
CA VAL A 112 1.57 6.80 0.35
C VAL A 112 1.93 7.43 1.69
N ASP A 113 2.49 6.62 2.60
CA ASP A 113 2.82 6.98 3.99
C ASP A 113 1.71 7.82 4.65
N ALA A 114 0.55 7.20 4.89
CA ALA A 114 -0.66 7.86 5.39
C ALA A 114 -0.48 8.70 6.66
N PHE A 115 0.50 8.38 7.50
CA PHE A 115 0.81 9.20 8.69
C PHE A 115 1.68 10.43 8.39
N SER A 116 2.57 10.33 7.39
CA SER A 116 3.62 11.33 7.15
C SER A 116 3.28 12.30 6.01
N TYR A 117 2.76 11.80 4.90
CA TYR A 117 2.51 12.59 3.70
C TYR A 117 1.04 12.63 3.29
N ASP A 118 0.27 11.59 3.62
CA ASP A 118 -1.11 11.42 3.18
C ASP A 118 -1.31 11.64 1.66
N PHE A 119 -0.33 11.17 0.88
CA PHE A 119 -0.28 11.44 -0.55
C PHE A 119 -1.10 10.40 -1.32
N VAL A 120 -2.23 10.84 -1.89
CA VAL A 120 -3.19 9.95 -2.56
C VAL A 120 -2.88 9.78 -4.06
N LEU A 121 -2.58 8.56 -4.44
CA LEU A 121 -2.44 8.09 -5.82
C LEU A 121 -3.74 7.43 -6.29
N LYS A 122 -4.54 8.17 -7.05
CA LYS A 122 -5.74 7.64 -7.73
C LYS A 122 -5.33 6.73 -8.89
N ARG A 123 -6.21 5.78 -9.26
CA ARG A 123 -5.97 4.84 -10.38
C ARG A 123 -5.48 5.53 -11.65
N GLU A 124 -6.17 6.59 -12.08
CA GLU A 124 -5.84 7.32 -13.32
C GLU A 124 -4.45 7.96 -13.28
N LEU A 125 -4.02 8.43 -12.10
CA LEU A 125 -2.69 8.99 -11.91
C LEU A 125 -1.64 7.89 -11.97
N ILE A 126 -1.92 6.74 -11.37
CA ILE A 126 -1.05 5.56 -11.44
C ILE A 126 -0.89 5.09 -12.89
N GLU A 127 -1.97 5.06 -13.66
CA GLU A 127 -1.93 4.70 -15.08
C GLU A 127 -1.04 5.66 -15.88
N LYS A 128 -1.21 6.98 -15.69
CA LYS A 128 -0.35 8.00 -16.32
C LYS A 128 1.10 7.91 -15.87
N ILE A 129 1.32 7.58 -14.60
CA ILE A 129 2.67 7.34 -14.11
C ILE A 129 3.24 6.13 -14.82
N LEU A 130 2.51 5.02 -15.02
CA LEU A 130 3.09 3.78 -15.55
C LEU A 130 3.21 3.72 -17.08
N ASP A 131 2.55 4.61 -17.80
CA ASP A 131 2.76 4.86 -19.25
C ASP A 131 4.19 5.37 -19.53
#